data_AF-A0A1Y5LF59-F1
#
_entry.id   AF-A0A1Y5LF59-F1
#
_cell.length_a   1.000
_cell.length_b   1.000
_cell.length_c   1.000
_cell.angle_alpha   90.00
_cell.angle_beta   90.00
_cell.angle_gamma   90.00
#
_symmetry.space_group_name_H-M   'P 1'
#
loop_
_entity.id
_entity.type
_entity.pdbx_description
1 polymer ?
#
loop_
_entity_poly.entity_id
_entity_poly.type
_entity_poly.pdbx_seq_one_letter_code
_entity_poly.pdbx_strand_id
1 'polypeptide(L)'
;MSPHRNATRTGVRRYPRRPRKPTESQIMVDFASMWQPWGGAPDDDILVRFGLPEHAFYKRLANILIRGRARLTPYRARALGELCEQKLSISAHP
;
A
#
# COMPACT_ATOMS: atom_id res chain seq x y z
N MET A 1 -4.00 -61.48 23.65
CA MET A 1 -4.70 -61.07 22.40
C MET A 1 -4.96 -59.57 22.48
N SER A 2 -4.24 -58.77 21.68
CA SER A 2 -4.63 -57.39 21.39
C SER A 2 -5.83 -57.37 20.45
N PRO A 3 -6.58 -56.26 20.42
CA PRO A 3 -6.68 -55.56 19.16
C PRO A 3 -6.33 -54.07 19.28
N HIS A 4 -5.92 -53.61 18.11
CA HIS A 4 -5.38 -52.32 17.74
C HIS A 4 -6.43 -51.21 17.57
N ARG A 5 -5.95 -49.96 17.71
CA ARG A 5 -6.28 -48.77 16.87
C ARG A 5 -7.69 -48.18 17.09
N ASN A 6 -7.92 -46.87 17.08
CA ASN A 6 -7.16 -45.69 16.68
C ASN A 6 -7.69 -44.49 17.48
N ALA A 7 -6.84 -43.80 18.24
CA ALA A 7 -7.12 -42.42 18.61
C ALA A 7 -6.84 -41.56 17.37
N THR A 8 -7.90 -41.17 16.66
CA THR A 8 -7.82 -40.14 15.62
C THR A 8 -7.32 -38.87 16.28
N ARG A 9 -6.03 -38.56 16.06
CA ARG A 9 -5.37 -37.37 16.56
C ARG A 9 -6.00 -36.15 15.89
N THR A 10 -6.95 -35.59 16.61
CA THR A 10 -7.59 -34.28 16.56
C THR A 10 -6.94 -33.29 15.61
N GLY A 11 -7.78 -32.76 14.72
CA GLY A 11 -7.43 -31.73 13.75
C GLY A 11 -6.64 -30.59 14.36
N VAL A 12 -5.50 -30.29 13.74
CA VAL A 12 -4.77 -29.04 13.94
C VAL A 12 -5.75 -27.92 13.59
N ARG A 13 -6.30 -27.23 14.59
CA ARG A 13 -6.99 -25.95 14.40
C ARG A 13 -6.01 -25.06 13.64
N ARG A 14 -6.26 -24.85 12.34
CA ARG A 14 -5.49 -23.91 11.53
C ARG A 14 -5.81 -22.53 12.07
N TYR A 15 -4.98 -22.02 12.97
CA TYR A 15 -5.03 -20.61 13.30
C TYR A 15 -4.89 -19.83 11.99
N PRO A 16 -5.80 -18.88 11.69
CA PRO A 16 -5.64 -18.03 10.53
C PRO A 16 -4.24 -17.40 10.65
N ARG A 17 -3.43 -17.54 9.60
CA ARG A 17 -2.10 -16.94 9.59
C ARG A 17 -2.26 -15.46 9.88
N ARG A 18 -1.50 -14.93 10.85
CA ARG A 18 -1.51 -13.50 11.16
C ARG A 18 -1.40 -12.72 9.84
N PRO A 19 -2.28 -11.74 9.58
CA PRO A 19 -2.17 -10.93 8.38
C PRO A 19 -0.79 -10.28 8.35
N ARG A 20 -0.14 -10.33 7.18
CA ARG A 20 1.16 -9.68 7.02
C ARG A 20 0.99 -8.18 7.25
N LYS A 21 1.90 -7.57 8.02
CA LYS A 21 1.92 -6.12 8.17
C LYS A 21 2.06 -5.46 6.78
N PRO A 22 1.31 -4.38 6.48
CA PRO A 22 1.48 -3.63 5.25
C PRO A 22 2.92 -3.16 5.09
N THR A 23 3.42 -3.18 3.85
CA THR A 23 4.72 -2.57 3.52
C THR A 23 4.58 -1.05 3.50
N GLU A 24 5.69 -0.33 3.64
CA GLU A 24 5.70 1.13 3.45
C GLU A 24 5.09 1.53 2.10
N SER A 25 5.40 0.79 1.02
CA SER A 25 4.80 1.00 -0.30
C SER A 25 3.27 0.90 -0.29
N GLN A 26 2.72 -0.08 0.44
CA GLN A 26 1.27 -0.23 0.58
C GLN A 26 0.68 0.95 1.37
N ILE A 27 1.34 1.35 2.46
CA ILE A 27 0.90 2.48 3.29
C ILE A 27 0.87 3.78 2.49
N MET A 28 1.87 4.03 1.64
CA MET A 28 1.90 5.20 0.76
C MET A 28 0.77 5.18 -0.26
N VAL A 29 0.49 4.03 -0.87
CA VAL A 29 -0.61 3.87 -1.84
C VAL A 29 -1.97 4.04 -1.17
N ASP A 30 -2.17 3.46 0.00
CA ASP A 30 -3.43 3.57 0.74
C ASP A 30 -3.69 5.01 1.18
N PHE A 31 -2.64 5.69 1.64
CA PHE A 31 -2.71 7.11 1.99
C PHE A 31 -3.03 7.98 0.77
N ALA A 32 -2.29 7.84 -0.33
CA ALA A 32 -2.57 8.61 -1.54
C ALA A 32 -3.97 8.32 -2.09
N SER A 33 -4.44 7.08 -2.00
CA SER A 33 -5.80 6.70 -2.40
C SER A 33 -6.88 7.36 -1.54
N MET A 34 -6.60 7.56 -0.26
CA MET A 34 -7.49 8.29 0.63
C MET A 34 -7.64 9.73 0.17
N TRP A 35 -6.57 10.38 -0.26
CA TRP A 35 -6.62 11.79 -0.66
C TRP A 35 -6.91 12.03 -2.14
N GLN A 36 -6.91 10.98 -2.97
CA GLN A 36 -7.10 11.10 -4.42
C GLN A 36 -8.38 11.88 -4.82
N PRO A 37 -9.55 11.65 -4.19
CA PRO A 37 -10.77 12.40 -4.53
C PRO A 37 -10.66 13.92 -4.32
N TRP A 38 -9.72 14.37 -3.48
CA TRP A 38 -9.46 15.78 -3.18
C TRP A 38 -8.28 16.36 -3.97
N GLY A 39 -7.76 15.62 -4.96
CA GLY A 39 -6.63 16.07 -5.79
C GLY A 39 -5.27 15.86 -5.15
N GLY A 40 -5.18 15.07 -4.08
CA GLY A 40 -3.91 14.74 -3.42
C GLY A 40 -3.85 15.11 -1.95
N ALA A 41 -2.84 14.58 -1.27
CA ALA A 41 -2.62 14.86 0.15
C ALA A 41 -1.92 16.22 0.30
N PRO A 42 -2.26 17.00 1.34
CA PRO A 42 -1.56 18.26 1.62
C PRO A 42 -0.13 17.99 2.09
N ASP A 43 0.78 18.93 1.83
CA ASP A 43 2.22 18.79 2.12
C ASP A 43 2.48 18.53 3.62
N ASP A 44 1.80 19.26 4.51
CA ASP A 44 1.93 19.06 5.97
C ASP A 44 1.57 17.63 6.41
N ASP A 45 0.50 17.04 5.85
CA ASP A 45 0.11 15.66 6.19
C ASP A 45 1.11 14.64 5.64
N ILE A 46 1.67 14.90 4.45
CA ILE A 46 2.74 14.07 3.87
C ILE A 46 3.97 14.14 4.77
N LEU A 47 4.37 15.34 5.18
CA LEU A 47 5.55 15.59 6.01
C LEU A 47 5.40 14.95 7.39
N VAL A 48 4.28 15.15 8.07
CA VAL A 48 4.02 14.57 9.40
C VAL A 48 4.00 13.04 9.33
N ARG A 49 3.43 12.46 8.28
CA ARG A 49 3.23 11.00 8.20
C ARG A 49 4.45 10.25 7.67
N PHE A 50 5.18 10.83 6.72
CA PHE A 50 6.28 10.15 6.02
C PHE A 50 7.64 10.83 6.20
N GLY A 51 7.70 12.03 6.77
CA GLY A 51 8.94 12.81 6.86
C GLY A 51 9.48 13.22 5.50
N LEU A 52 8.62 13.33 4.49
CA LEU A 52 8.98 13.66 3.11
C LEU A 52 8.33 14.97 2.69
N PRO A 53 9.01 15.82 1.91
CA PRO A 53 8.33 16.89 1.19
C PRO A 53 7.42 16.31 0.10
N GLU A 54 6.36 17.03 -0.24
CA GLU A 54 5.34 16.62 -1.21
C GLU A 54 5.93 16.05 -2.51
N HIS A 55 6.86 16.78 -3.15
CA HIS A 55 7.47 16.35 -4.41
C HIS A 55 8.21 15.00 -4.29
N ALA A 56 8.94 14.79 -3.19
CA ALA A 56 9.65 13.53 -2.96
C ALA A 56 8.67 12.36 -2.71
N PHE A 57 7.55 12.63 -2.02
CA PHE A 57 6.49 11.65 -1.83
C PHE A 57 5.89 11.20 -3.16
N TYR A 58 5.45 12.14 -4.01
CA TYR A 58 4.84 11.81 -5.31
C TYR A 58 5.82 11.12 -6.27
N LYS A 59 7.11 11.51 -6.24
CA LYS A 59 8.15 10.81 -7.01
C LYS A 59 8.35 9.37 -6.55
N ARG A 60 8.30 9.12 -5.24
CA ARG A 60 8.42 7.77 -4.68
C ARG A 60 7.15 6.94 -4.95
N LEU A 61 5.98 7.56 -4.86
CA LEU A 61 4.69 6.94 -5.19
C LEU A 61 4.66 6.49 -6.67
N ALA A 62 5.04 7.36 -7.61
CA ALA A 62 5.14 7.01 -9.03
C ALA A 62 6.02 5.78 -9.26
N ASN A 63 7.20 5.73 -8.60
CA ASN A 63 8.09 4.57 -8.67
C ASN A 63 7.48 3.28 -8.09
N ILE A 64 6.67 3.38 -7.04
CA ILE A 64 5.94 2.22 -6.47
C ILE A 64 4.93 1.69 -7.47
N LEU A 65 4.18 2.57 -8.14
CA LEU A 65 3.18 2.23 -9.15
C LEU A 65 3.83 1.54 -10.35
N ILE A 66 4.89 2.12 -10.92
CA ILE A 66 5.62 1.56 -12.06
C ILE A 66 6.19 0.17 -11.76
N ARG A 67 6.73 -0.01 -10.55
CA ARG A 67 7.37 -1.28 -10.14
C ARG A 67 6.40 -2.32 -9.59
N GLY A 68 5.09 -2.02 -9.54
CA GLY A 68 4.07 -2.93 -9.00
C GLY A 68 4.31 -3.34 -7.54
N ARG A 69 4.88 -2.45 -6.71
CA ARG A 69 5.29 -2.77 -5.33
C ARG A 69 4.18 -2.69 -4.29
N ALA A 70 2.95 -2.45 -4.73
CA ALA A 70 1.76 -2.36 -3.89
C ALA A 70 0.62 -3.16 -4.50
N ARG A 71 -0.29 -3.64 -3.65
CA ARG A 71 -1.53 -4.33 -4.06
C ARG A 71 -2.57 -3.27 -4.40
N LEU A 72 -3.01 -3.29 -5.65
CA LEU A 72 -3.72 -2.18 -6.28
C LEU A 72 -4.52 -2.71 -7.46
N THR A 73 -5.75 -2.23 -7.63
CA THR A 73 -6.53 -2.52 -8.84
C THR A 73 -6.04 -1.62 -9.99
N PRO A 74 -6.13 -2.05 -11.25
CA PRO A 74 -5.68 -1.23 -12.38
C PRO A 74 -6.31 0.17 -12.42
N TYR A 75 -7.58 0.28 -12.05
CA TYR A 75 -8.29 1.56 -11.95
C TYR A 75 -7.63 2.52 -10.95
N ARG A 76 -7.34 2.03 -9.74
CA ARG A 76 -6.68 2.85 -8.71
C ARG A 76 -5.24 3.18 -9.13
N ALA A 77 -4.55 2.27 -9.83
CA ALA A 77 -3.20 2.54 -10.34
C ALA A 77 -3.18 3.70 -11.33
N ARG A 78 -4.15 3.72 -12.24
CA ARG A 78 -4.30 4.78 -13.21
C ARG A 78 -4.59 6.13 -12.52
N ALA A 79 -5.59 6.17 -11.64
CA ALA A 79 -5.97 7.40 -10.94
C ALA A 79 -4.80 7.98 -10.12
N LEU A 80 -4.03 7.13 -9.43
CA LEU A 80 -2.85 7.58 -8.70
C LEU A 80 -1.68 7.96 -9.63
N GLY A 81 -1.56 7.33 -10.79
CA GLY A 81 -0.58 7.70 -11.82
C GLY A 81 -0.83 9.11 -12.36
N GLU A 82 -2.07 9.37 -12.78
CA GLU A 82 -2.52 10.69 -13.26
C GLU A 82 -2.28 11.77 -12.19
N LEU A 83 -2.59 11.47 -10.92
CA LEU A 83 -2.30 12.35 -9.80
C LEU A 83 -0.79 12.62 -9.62
N CYS A 84 0.05 11.58 -9.72
CA CYS A 84 1.50 11.78 -9.62
C CYS A 84 2.02 12.70 -10.73
N GLU A 85 1.56 12.50 -11.97
CA GLU A 85 1.96 13.33 -13.11
C GLU A 85 1.53 14.80 -12.91
N GLN A 86 0.30 15.03 -12.44
CA GLN A 86 -0.19 16.36 -12.13
C GLN A 86 0.66 17.04 -11.04
N LYS A 87 0.94 16.36 -9.94
CA LYS A 87 1.66 16.95 -8.80
C LYS A 87 3.14 17.21 -9.11
N LEU A 88 3.77 16.32 -9.88
CA LEU A 88 5.15 16.47 -10.29
C LEU A 88 5.35 17.56 -11.36
N SER A 89 4.34 17.85 -12.19
CA SER A 89 4.43 18.96 -13.16
C SER A 89 4.27 20.33 -12.51
N ILE A 90 3.42 20.47 -11.48
CA ILE A 90 3.23 21.73 -10.73
C ILE A 90 4.50 22.09 -9.96
N SER A 91 5.12 21.12 -9.28
CA SER A 91 6.35 21.35 -8.51
C SER A 91 7.60 21.59 -9.37
N ALA A 92 7.51 21.46 -10.69
CA ALA A 92 8.63 21.67 -11.61
C ALA A 92 8.83 23.14 -12.03
N HIS A 93 8.00 24.06 -11.55
CA HIS A 93 8.16 25.49 -11.81
C HIS A 93 8.84 26.20 -10.62
N PRO A 94 9.96 26.92 -10.86
CA PRO A 94 10.72 27.63 -9.81
C PRO A 94 9.99 28.86 -9.26
#